data_AF-A0A3B4WJ58-F1
#
_entry.id   AF-A0A3B4WJ58-F1
#
_cell.length_a   1.000
_cell.length_b   1.000
_cell.length_c   1.000
_cell.angle_alpha   90.00
_cell.angle_beta   90.00
_cell.angle_gamma   90.00
#
_symmetry.space_group_name_H-M   'P 1'
#
loop_
_entity.id
_entity.type
_entity.pdbx_description
1 polymer ?
#
loop_
_entity_poly.entity_id
_entity_poly.type
_entity_poly.pdbx_seq_one_letter_code
_entity_poly.pdbx_strand_id
1 'polypeptide(L)'
;SLAATLNLHNSHSLLSLSCFQAEFQRLALGFKCDMFTLEKRLRLEERSRDLAEENVRREVSSCQGLLQALTPLCEDDNQSMEIIQRLQKNLDILTQSMTRVSSRSEMLGAIHQESRIGKAVEVMIQHVENLRRMYTKEHAELLELRETLMQNERSFGSHSERGWKCCTQRHILSVESSARRVSIAAIPRSGAGNMHFDMVRVTLPSHCNHDNTLLIQS
;
A
#
# COMPACT_ATOMS: atom_id res chain seq x y z
N SER A 1 30.70 -16.86 30.22
CA SER A 1 29.90 -15.63 30.46
C SER A 1 29.45 -15.01 29.13
N LEU A 2 30.34 -14.52 28.25
CA LEU A 2 29.98 -13.91 26.95
C LEU A 2 29.18 -14.81 25.99
N ALA A 3 29.52 -16.09 25.83
CA ALA A 3 28.79 -17.02 24.97
C ALA A 3 27.36 -17.30 25.47
N ALA A 4 27.14 -17.26 26.79
CA ALA A 4 25.82 -17.41 27.39
C ALA A 4 24.99 -16.12 27.19
N THR A 5 25.60 -14.94 27.34
CA THR A 5 24.94 -13.65 27.09
C THR A 5 24.59 -13.47 25.61
N LEU A 6 25.47 -13.88 24.68
CA LEU A 6 25.18 -13.89 23.23
C LEU A 6 24.08 -14.88 22.87
N ASN A 7 24.07 -16.08 23.46
CA ASN A 7 22.99 -17.04 23.26
C ASN A 7 21.65 -16.52 23.81
N LEU A 8 21.61 -15.94 25.01
CA LEU A 8 20.38 -15.33 25.54
C LEU A 8 19.90 -14.16 24.68
N HIS A 9 20.79 -13.28 24.23
CA HIS A 9 20.43 -12.14 23.38
C HIS A 9 19.89 -12.62 22.02
N ASN A 10 20.48 -13.67 21.45
CA ASN A 10 20.01 -14.31 20.21
C ASN A 10 18.67 -15.06 20.41
N SER A 11 18.47 -15.72 21.54
CA SER A 11 17.20 -16.36 21.89
C SER A 11 16.08 -15.34 22.07
N HIS A 12 16.34 -14.20 22.73
CA HIS A 12 15.38 -13.13 22.90
C HIS A 12 15.02 -12.44 21.58
N SER A 13 15.98 -12.23 20.67
CA SER A 13 15.71 -11.67 19.35
C SER A 13 14.99 -12.65 18.42
N LEU A 14 15.24 -13.95 18.51
CA LEU A 14 14.49 -14.98 17.78
C LEU A 14 13.05 -15.13 18.30
N LEU A 15 12.84 -15.02 19.62
CA LEU A 15 11.50 -14.98 20.21
C LEU A 15 10.73 -13.73 19.78
N SER A 16 11.38 -12.56 19.75
CA SER A 16 10.71 -11.33 19.32
C SER A 16 10.37 -11.35 17.83
N LEU A 17 11.25 -11.92 17.00
CA LEU A 17 11.02 -12.07 15.56
C LEU A 17 9.86 -13.04 15.26
N SER A 18 9.80 -14.18 15.94
CA SER A 18 8.71 -15.15 15.78
C SER A 18 7.37 -14.60 16.26
N CYS A 19 7.36 -13.86 17.37
CA CYS A 19 6.18 -13.13 17.84
C CYS A 19 5.70 -12.11 16.80
N PHE A 20 6.60 -11.27 16.29
CA PHE A 20 6.28 -10.29 15.25
C PHE A 20 5.71 -10.93 13.99
N GLN A 21 6.28 -12.06 13.56
CA GLN A 21 5.78 -12.81 12.40
C GLN A 21 4.35 -13.33 12.62
N ALA A 22 4.05 -13.86 13.81
CA ALA A 22 2.72 -14.33 14.15
C ALA A 22 1.70 -13.18 14.21
N GLU A 23 2.07 -12.04 14.80
CA GLU A 23 1.22 -10.85 14.84
C GLU A 23 0.95 -10.28 13.44
N PHE A 24 1.98 -10.22 12.58
CA PHE A 24 1.80 -9.81 11.19
C PHE A 24 0.85 -10.75 10.43
N GLN A 25 0.96 -12.07 10.63
CA GLN A 25 0.07 -13.04 10.01
C GLN A 25 -1.37 -12.86 10.47
N ARG A 26 -1.59 -12.65 11.77
CA ARG A 26 -2.92 -12.35 12.32
C ARG A 26 -3.50 -11.07 11.73
N LEU A 27 -2.70 -10.00 11.66
CA LEU A 27 -3.09 -8.73 11.07
C LEU A 27 -3.43 -8.88 9.58
N ALA A 28 -2.59 -9.57 8.80
CA ALA A 28 -2.79 -9.79 7.37
C ALA A 28 -4.06 -10.61 7.10
N LEU A 29 -4.36 -11.62 7.93
CA LEU A 29 -5.59 -12.39 7.83
C LEU A 29 -6.82 -11.54 8.16
N GLY A 30 -6.79 -10.78 9.26
CA GLY A 30 -7.88 -9.86 9.63
C GLY A 30 -8.17 -8.85 8.51
N PHE A 31 -7.11 -8.25 7.97
CA PHE A 31 -7.22 -7.32 6.85
C PHE A 31 -7.80 -7.98 5.59
N LYS A 32 -7.38 -9.20 5.22
CA LYS A 32 -7.95 -9.94 4.07
C LYS A 32 -9.45 -10.22 4.27
N CYS A 33 -9.87 -10.55 5.50
CA CYS A 33 -11.29 -10.72 5.83
C CYS A 33 -12.08 -9.41 5.66
N ASP A 34 -11.55 -8.29 6.17
CA ASP A 34 -12.20 -6.98 6.05
C ASP A 34 -12.35 -6.57 4.59
N MET A 35 -11.28 -6.73 3.80
CA MET A 35 -11.23 -6.40 2.39
C MET A 35 -12.20 -7.24 1.54
N PHE A 36 -12.41 -8.52 1.91
CA PHE A 36 -13.40 -9.37 1.25
C PHE A 36 -14.84 -8.82 1.37
N THR A 37 -15.18 -8.18 2.49
CA THR A 37 -16.52 -7.62 2.71
C THR A 37 -16.66 -6.17 2.22
N LEU A 38 -15.53 -5.49 2.00
CA LEU A 38 -15.45 -4.06 1.72
C LEU A 38 -16.29 -3.66 0.50
N GLU A 39 -16.21 -4.41 -0.61
CA GLU A 39 -16.97 -4.07 -1.83
C GLU A 39 -18.48 -4.06 -1.58
N LYS A 40 -18.98 -5.02 -0.81
CA LYS A 40 -20.40 -5.09 -0.46
C LYS A 40 -20.80 -3.93 0.45
N ARG A 41 -19.98 -3.59 1.44
CA ARG A 41 -20.23 -2.46 2.35
C ARG A 41 -20.23 -1.13 1.59
N LEU A 42 -19.27 -0.94 0.69
CA LEU A 42 -19.16 0.25 -0.15
C LEU A 42 -20.40 0.43 -1.03
N ARG A 43 -20.84 -0.62 -1.75
CA ARG A 43 -22.04 -0.56 -2.59
C ARG A 43 -23.32 -0.24 -1.80
N LEU A 44 -23.45 -0.75 -0.58
CA LEU A 44 -24.61 -0.47 0.27
C LEU A 44 -24.63 1.00 0.71
N GLU A 45 -23.47 1.52 1.08
CA GLU A 45 -23.29 2.93 1.44
C GLU A 45 -23.61 3.86 0.26
N GLU A 46 -23.04 3.59 -0.92
CA GLU A 46 -23.29 4.35 -2.15
C GLU A 46 -24.77 4.36 -2.50
N ARG A 47 -25.41 3.18 -2.49
CA ARG A 47 -26.85 3.08 -2.77
C ARG A 47 -27.70 3.85 -1.76
N SER A 48 -27.36 3.78 -0.48
CA SER A 48 -28.08 4.51 0.58
C SER A 48 -28.00 6.02 0.34
N ARG A 49 -26.82 6.52 0.00
CA ARG A 49 -26.60 7.92 -0.37
C ARG A 49 -27.39 8.31 -1.61
N ASP A 50 -27.30 7.53 -2.69
CA ASP A 50 -28.00 7.83 -3.95
C ASP A 50 -29.51 7.92 -3.74
N LEU A 51 -30.08 7.03 -2.90
CA LEU A 51 -31.49 7.09 -2.52
C LEU A 51 -31.82 8.37 -1.73
N ALA A 52 -30.96 8.79 -0.81
CA ALA A 52 -31.16 10.03 -0.04
C ALA A 52 -31.09 11.27 -0.95
N GLU A 53 -30.11 11.34 -1.85
CA GLU A 53 -29.98 12.43 -2.82
C GLU A 53 -31.17 12.49 -3.78
N GLU A 54 -31.62 11.34 -4.30
CA GLU A 54 -32.80 11.23 -5.15
C GLU A 54 -34.06 11.67 -4.41
N ASN A 55 -34.24 11.28 -3.16
CA ASN A 55 -35.39 11.68 -2.36
C ASN A 55 -35.41 13.20 -2.16
N VAL A 56 -34.30 13.80 -1.71
CA VAL A 56 -34.24 15.25 -1.51
C VAL A 56 -34.48 16.00 -2.82
N ARG A 57 -33.88 15.55 -3.92
CA ARG A 57 -34.07 16.17 -5.23
C ARG A 57 -35.54 16.11 -5.69
N ARG A 58 -36.22 14.98 -5.51
CA ARG A 58 -37.65 14.86 -5.85
C ARG A 58 -38.53 15.78 -5.00
N GLU A 59 -38.30 15.85 -3.69
CA GLU A 59 -39.05 16.74 -2.81
C GLU A 59 -38.83 18.21 -3.14
N VAL A 60 -37.58 18.62 -3.43
CA VAL A 60 -37.28 19.99 -3.85
C VAL A 60 -37.95 20.33 -5.18
N SER A 61 -37.90 19.43 -6.18
CA SER A 61 -38.59 19.63 -7.46
C SER A 61 -40.11 19.71 -7.29
N SER A 62 -40.69 18.90 -6.41
CA SER A 62 -42.12 18.96 -6.07
C SER A 62 -42.48 20.32 -5.46
N CYS A 63 -41.71 20.80 -4.48
CA CYS A 63 -41.88 22.12 -3.88
C CYS A 63 -41.74 23.26 -4.90
N GLN A 64 -40.76 23.18 -5.80
CA GLN A 64 -40.61 24.15 -6.89
C GLN A 64 -41.83 24.17 -7.81
N GLY A 65 -42.38 23.00 -8.15
CA GLY A 65 -43.61 22.89 -8.94
C GLY A 65 -44.83 23.52 -8.24
N LEU A 66 -44.97 23.31 -6.92
CA LEU A 66 -46.03 23.94 -6.13
C LEU A 66 -45.87 25.47 -6.08
N LEU A 67 -44.65 25.97 -5.87
CA LEU A 67 -44.38 27.40 -5.89
C LEU A 67 -44.68 28.01 -7.27
N GLN A 68 -44.34 27.32 -8.36
CA GLN A 68 -44.71 27.76 -9.72
C GLN A 68 -46.22 27.82 -9.93
N ALA A 69 -46.98 26.88 -9.38
CA ALA A 69 -48.44 26.89 -9.44
C ALA A 69 -49.06 28.00 -8.57
N LEU A 70 -48.40 28.39 -7.47
CA LEU A 70 -48.83 29.48 -6.60
C LEU A 70 -48.51 30.86 -7.17
N THR A 71 -47.43 31.01 -7.93
CA THR A 71 -47.03 32.30 -8.54
C THR A 71 -48.20 33.07 -9.20
N PRO A 72 -48.96 32.50 -10.16
CA PRO A 72 -50.06 33.22 -10.82
C PRO A 72 -51.23 33.56 -9.89
N LEU A 73 -51.38 32.83 -8.77
CA LEU A 73 -52.47 33.07 -7.81
C LEU A 73 -52.17 34.24 -6.86
N CYS A 74 -50.90 34.67 -6.80
CA CYS A 74 -50.42 35.69 -5.88
C CYS A 74 -49.86 36.94 -6.58
N GLU A 75 -50.01 37.07 -7.91
CA GLU A 75 -49.39 38.17 -8.69
C GLU A 75 -49.73 39.56 -8.17
N ASP A 76 -50.95 39.76 -7.68
CA ASP A 76 -51.44 41.06 -7.19
C ASP A 76 -50.98 41.38 -5.74
N ASP A 77 -50.46 40.40 -5.00
CA ASP A 77 -50.00 40.60 -3.61
C ASP A 77 -48.47 40.58 -3.51
N ASN A 78 -47.92 41.79 -3.41
CA ASN A 78 -46.48 42.03 -3.31
C ASN A 78 -45.83 41.30 -2.11
N GLN A 79 -46.53 41.12 -0.99
CA GLN A 79 -45.98 40.42 0.18
C GLN A 79 -45.88 38.91 -0.10
N SER A 80 -46.94 38.31 -0.64
CA SER A 80 -46.93 36.90 -1.04
C SER A 80 -45.86 36.60 -2.09
N MET A 81 -45.69 37.49 -3.07
CA MET A 81 -44.64 37.34 -4.09
C MET A 81 -43.22 37.39 -3.50
N GLU A 82 -42.95 38.27 -2.54
CA GLU A 82 -41.65 38.30 -1.84
C GLU A 82 -41.38 36.98 -1.09
N ILE A 83 -42.40 36.43 -0.44
CA ILE A 83 -42.31 35.14 0.27
C ILE A 83 -42.00 34.01 -0.72
N ILE A 84 -42.73 33.94 -1.84
CA ILE A 84 -42.51 32.93 -2.89
C ILE A 84 -41.06 33.00 -3.42
N GLN A 85 -40.56 34.20 -3.73
CA GLN A 85 -39.18 34.38 -4.20
C GLN A 85 -38.14 33.97 -3.15
N ARG A 86 -38.37 34.30 -1.87
CA ARG A 86 -37.50 33.86 -0.77
C ARG A 86 -37.48 32.34 -0.63
N LEU A 87 -38.64 31.68 -0.75
CA LEU A 87 -38.74 30.23 -0.70
C LEU A 87 -38.00 29.57 -1.87
N GLN A 88 -38.15 30.09 -3.09
CA GLN A 88 -37.40 29.61 -4.26
C GLN A 88 -35.88 29.69 -4.02
N LYS A 89 -35.40 30.85 -3.55
CA LYS A 89 -33.98 31.03 -3.21
C LYS A 89 -33.51 30.06 -2.12
N ASN A 90 -34.34 29.81 -1.10
CA ASN A 90 -34.00 28.85 -0.05
C ASN A 90 -33.91 27.41 -0.58
N LEU A 91 -34.76 27.02 -1.54
CA LEU A 91 -34.68 25.71 -2.19
C LEU A 91 -33.40 25.57 -3.04
N ASP A 92 -32.95 26.65 -3.69
CA ASP A 92 -31.68 26.65 -4.43
C ASP A 92 -30.48 26.49 -3.49
N ILE A 93 -30.47 27.22 -2.37
CA ILE A 93 -29.45 27.11 -1.32
C ILE A 93 -29.46 25.70 -0.72
N LEU A 94 -30.64 25.13 -0.46
CA LEU A 94 -30.80 23.78 0.07
C LEU A 94 -30.22 22.74 -0.89
N THR A 95 -30.51 22.87 -2.18
CA THR A 95 -29.98 21.99 -3.23
C THR A 95 -28.45 22.05 -3.27
N GLN A 96 -27.86 23.25 -3.30
CA GLN A 96 -26.41 23.41 -3.27
C GLN A 96 -25.78 22.85 -2.00
N SER A 97 -26.42 23.09 -0.85
CA SER A 97 -25.94 22.63 0.45
C SER A 97 -25.98 21.11 0.53
N MET A 98 -27.06 20.48 0.07
CA MET A 98 -27.20 19.02 0.03
C MET A 98 -26.12 18.38 -0.84
N THR A 99 -25.87 18.92 -2.04
CA THR A 99 -24.79 18.43 -2.91
C THR A 99 -23.43 18.53 -2.21
N ARG A 100 -23.12 19.69 -1.59
CA ARG A 100 -21.85 19.89 -0.88
C ARG A 100 -21.69 18.94 0.30
N VAL A 101 -22.74 18.76 1.10
CA VAL A 101 -22.74 17.84 2.25
C VAL A 101 -22.54 16.42 1.77
N SER A 102 -23.30 15.97 0.76
CA SER A 102 -23.20 14.59 0.27
C SER A 102 -21.82 14.27 -0.32
N SER A 103 -21.29 15.13 -1.20
CA SER A 103 -19.96 14.93 -1.80
C SER A 103 -18.84 14.96 -0.76
N ARG A 104 -18.97 15.79 0.29
CA ARG A 104 -17.96 15.83 1.34
C ARG A 104 -18.04 14.61 2.26
N SER A 105 -19.25 14.18 2.61
CA SER A 105 -19.50 12.99 3.42
C SER A 105 -19.02 11.72 2.73
N GLU A 106 -19.11 11.62 1.40
CA GLU A 106 -18.54 10.52 0.61
C GLU A 106 -17.03 10.40 0.82
N MET A 107 -16.29 11.50 0.57
CA MET A 107 -14.83 11.51 0.63
C MET A 107 -14.28 11.27 2.05
N LEU A 108 -15.04 11.64 3.08
CA LEU A 108 -14.67 11.46 4.48
C LEU A 108 -15.22 10.17 5.09
N GLY A 109 -16.06 9.42 4.36
CA GLY A 109 -16.65 8.19 4.85
C GLY A 109 -15.58 7.16 5.23
N ALA A 110 -15.73 6.54 6.40
CA ALA A 110 -14.79 5.54 6.90
C ALA A 110 -14.58 4.38 5.89
N ILE A 111 -15.65 3.95 5.23
CA ILE A 111 -15.62 2.89 4.20
C ILE A 111 -14.82 3.32 2.96
N HIS A 112 -14.92 4.58 2.54
CA HIS A 112 -14.15 5.13 1.42
C HIS A 112 -12.66 5.26 1.78
N GLN A 113 -12.35 5.65 3.01
CA GLN A 113 -10.97 5.68 3.50
C GLN A 113 -10.39 4.28 3.59
N GLU A 114 -11.16 3.31 4.09
CA GLU A 114 -10.78 1.90 4.14
C GLU A 114 -10.50 1.35 2.73
N SER A 115 -11.32 1.68 1.73
CA SER A 115 -11.08 1.30 0.33
C SER A 115 -9.77 1.87 -0.24
N ARG A 116 -9.45 3.12 0.11
CA ARG A 116 -8.20 3.77 -0.33
C ARG A 116 -6.97 3.19 0.34
N ILE A 117 -7.01 3.06 1.67
CA ILE A 117 -5.90 2.54 2.47
C ILE A 117 -5.73 1.05 2.20
N GLY A 118 -6.81 0.33 1.93
CA GLY A 118 -6.80 -1.11 1.74
C GLY A 118 -5.87 -1.56 0.60
N LYS A 119 -5.86 -0.83 -0.52
CA LYS A 119 -4.94 -1.11 -1.64
C LYS A 119 -3.47 -0.96 -1.24
N ALA A 120 -3.15 0.04 -0.42
CA ALA A 120 -1.77 0.23 0.05
C ALA A 120 -1.36 -0.90 1.03
N VAL A 121 -2.25 -1.28 1.93
CA VAL A 121 -2.02 -2.37 2.88
C VAL A 121 -1.89 -3.72 2.16
N GLU A 122 -2.66 -3.96 1.11
CA GLU A 122 -2.52 -5.16 0.27
C GLU A 122 -1.11 -5.26 -0.36
N VAL A 123 -0.59 -4.16 -0.91
CA VAL A 123 0.77 -4.11 -1.44
C VAL A 123 1.81 -4.36 -0.35
N MET A 124 1.61 -3.80 0.85
CA MET A 124 2.49 -4.05 2.00
C MET A 124 2.48 -5.51 2.42
N ILE A 125 1.31 -6.16 2.45
CA ILE A 125 1.19 -7.59 2.75
C ILE A 125 1.93 -8.41 1.70
N GLN A 126 1.70 -8.12 0.42
CA GLN A 126 2.38 -8.78 -0.69
C GLN A 126 3.90 -8.62 -0.61
N HIS A 127 4.39 -7.46 -0.19
CA HIS A 127 5.82 -7.20 -0.02
C HIS A 127 6.45 -8.14 1.02
N VAL A 128 5.83 -8.28 2.20
CA VAL A 128 6.34 -9.20 3.25
C VAL A 128 6.27 -10.65 2.78
N GLU A 129 5.20 -11.04 2.08
CA GLU A 129 5.10 -12.38 1.50
C GLU A 129 6.20 -12.64 0.46
N ASN A 130 6.55 -11.64 -0.36
CA ASN A 130 7.64 -11.73 -1.33
C ASN A 130 9.01 -11.90 -0.65
N LEU A 131 9.31 -11.10 0.38
CA LEU A 131 10.53 -11.25 1.17
C LEU A 131 10.64 -12.65 1.76
N ARG A 132 9.54 -13.19 2.29
CA ARG A 132 9.49 -14.55 2.82
C ARG A 132 9.83 -15.59 1.75
N ARG A 133 9.24 -15.48 0.55
CA ARG A 133 9.52 -16.39 -0.58
C ARG A 133 10.99 -16.31 -1.01
N MET A 134 11.58 -15.12 -1.09
CA MET A 134 12.99 -14.95 -1.43
C MET A 134 13.89 -15.57 -0.38
N TYR A 135 13.66 -15.28 0.91
CA TYR A 135 14.45 -15.86 2.00
C TYR A 135 14.44 -17.39 1.98
N THR A 136 13.25 -18.00 1.81
CA THR A 136 13.16 -19.47 1.74
C THR A 136 13.90 -20.06 0.55
N LYS A 137 13.91 -19.34 -0.58
CA LYS A 137 14.61 -19.78 -1.80
C LYS A 137 16.13 -19.72 -1.61
N GLU A 138 16.65 -18.57 -1.20
CA GLU A 138 18.09 -18.38 -0.94
C GLU A 138 18.59 -19.36 0.12
N HIS A 139 17.77 -19.62 1.16
CA HIS A 139 18.12 -20.61 2.18
C HIS A 139 18.23 -22.04 1.61
N ALA A 140 17.33 -22.43 0.70
CA ALA A 140 17.40 -23.72 0.03
C ALA A 140 18.65 -23.84 -0.86
N GLU A 141 18.94 -22.82 -1.68
CA GLU A 141 20.12 -22.78 -2.55
C GLU A 141 21.44 -22.86 -1.75
N LEU A 142 21.50 -22.20 -0.58
CA LEU A 142 22.64 -22.29 0.33
C LEU A 142 22.83 -23.70 0.92
N LEU A 143 21.72 -24.38 1.27
CA LEU A 143 21.79 -25.75 1.79
C LEU A 143 22.24 -26.73 0.71
N GLU A 144 21.74 -26.59 -0.52
CA GLU A 144 22.19 -27.38 -1.68
C GLU A 144 23.68 -27.17 -1.94
N LEU A 145 24.16 -25.93 -1.97
CA LEU A 145 25.59 -25.64 -2.16
C LEU A 145 26.44 -26.27 -1.05
N ARG A 146 26.00 -26.18 0.21
CA ARG A 146 26.70 -26.80 1.34
C ARG A 146 26.77 -28.32 1.19
N GLU A 147 25.69 -28.96 0.77
CA GLU A 147 25.64 -30.40 0.55
C GLU A 147 26.59 -30.82 -0.58
N THR A 148 26.60 -30.11 -1.71
CA THR A 148 27.54 -30.41 -2.81
C THR A 148 29.02 -30.29 -2.39
N LEU A 149 29.36 -29.30 -1.55
CA LEU A 149 30.72 -29.18 -1.00
C LEU A 149 31.08 -30.35 -0.09
N MET A 150 30.18 -30.77 0.81
CA MET A 150 30.41 -31.94 1.67
C MET A 150 30.52 -33.25 0.88
N GLN A 151 29.74 -33.38 -0.20
CA GLN A 151 29.80 -34.54 -1.10
C GLN A 151 31.15 -34.59 -1.85
N ASN A 152 31.67 -33.44 -2.28
CA ASN A 152 32.98 -33.32 -2.90
C ASN A 152 34.11 -33.69 -1.92
N GLU A 153 34.08 -33.19 -0.68
CA GLU A 153 35.07 -33.56 0.35
C GLU A 153 35.08 -35.07 0.65
N ARG A 154 33.90 -35.72 0.71
CA ARG A 154 33.79 -37.18 0.87
C ARG A 154 34.27 -37.95 -0.36
N SER A 155 34.09 -37.40 -1.56
CA SER A 155 34.55 -38.01 -2.81
C SER A 155 36.08 -38.00 -2.93
N PHE A 156 36.77 -36.96 -2.43
CA PHE A 156 38.23 -36.93 -2.36
C PHE A 156 38.84 -37.88 -1.31
N GLY A 157 38.09 -38.25 -0.26
CA GLY A 157 38.54 -39.18 0.79
C GLY A 157 38.52 -40.67 0.42
N SER A 158 37.89 -41.04 -0.72
CA SER A 158 37.79 -42.44 -1.17
C SER A 158 38.76 -42.81 -2.30
N HIS A 159 39.64 -41.88 -2.69
CA HIS A 159 40.64 -42.09 -3.75
C HIS A 159 42.08 -41.98 -3.24
N SER A 160 42.36 -42.56 -2.07
CA SER A 160 43.73 -42.62 -1.53
C SER A 160 44.55 -43.83 -1.99
N GLU A 161 44.04 -44.71 -2.85
CA GLU A 161 44.86 -45.83 -3.36
C GLU A 161 44.57 -46.13 -4.84
N ARG A 162 45.28 -45.42 -5.72
CA ARG A 162 46.02 -46.01 -6.85
C ARG A 162 46.68 -44.92 -7.70
N GLY A 163 48.00 -44.96 -7.73
CA GLY A 163 48.77 -44.61 -8.91
C GLY A 163 49.07 -43.14 -9.13
N TRP A 164 50.11 -42.64 -8.46
CA TRP A 164 50.98 -41.66 -9.09
C TRP A 164 51.45 -42.21 -10.44
N LYS A 165 50.96 -41.62 -11.55
CA LYS A 165 51.62 -41.50 -12.88
C LYS A 165 50.59 -41.11 -13.94
N CYS A 166 50.55 -39.83 -14.27
CA CYS A 166 50.43 -39.37 -15.67
C CYS A 166 50.94 -37.91 -15.71
N CYS A 167 52.25 -37.74 -15.86
CA CYS A 167 52.89 -37.30 -17.11
C CYS A 167 52.88 -35.77 -17.29
N THR A 168 53.94 -35.18 -16.75
CA THR A 168 54.80 -34.17 -17.39
C THR A 168 54.46 -33.82 -18.84
N GLN A 169 54.01 -32.58 -19.08
CA GLN A 169 54.46 -31.80 -20.24
C GLN A 169 54.28 -30.30 -19.93
N ARG A 170 55.29 -29.71 -19.28
CA ARG A 170 55.51 -28.26 -19.33
C ARG A 170 56.11 -27.95 -20.70
N HIS A 171 55.39 -27.21 -21.54
CA HIS A 171 56.02 -26.44 -22.61
C HIS A 171 55.89 -24.95 -22.29
N ILE A 172 57.03 -24.38 -21.92
CA ILE A 172 57.28 -22.95 -21.85
C ILE A 172 57.61 -22.51 -23.28
N LEU A 173 56.84 -21.56 -23.84
CA LEU A 173 57.29 -20.70 -24.93
C LEU A 173 56.93 -19.25 -24.58
N SER A 174 57.98 -18.46 -24.46
CA SER A 174 57.97 -17.01 -24.24
C SER A 174 57.61 -16.30 -25.54
N VAL A 175 56.64 -15.38 -25.51
CA VAL A 175 56.62 -14.16 -26.35
C VAL A 175 55.95 -13.05 -25.55
N GLU A 176 56.74 -12.04 -25.23
CA GLU A 176 56.35 -10.78 -24.64
C GLU A 176 55.87 -9.79 -25.73
N SER A 177 55.03 -8.85 -25.32
CA SER A 177 54.60 -7.61 -26.00
C SER A 177 53.45 -7.67 -27.01
N SER A 178 52.31 -7.09 -26.62
CA SER A 178 51.79 -5.86 -27.25
C SER A 178 50.43 -5.51 -26.63
N ALA A 179 50.38 -4.42 -25.88
CA ALA A 179 49.12 -3.79 -25.50
C ALA A 179 48.34 -3.39 -26.76
N ARG A 180 47.23 -4.09 -27.04
CA ARG A 180 46.22 -3.65 -28.00
C ARG A 180 44.86 -3.63 -27.32
N ARG A 181 44.44 -2.42 -26.97
CA ARG A 181 43.08 -2.02 -26.63
C ARG A 181 42.16 -2.41 -27.80
N VAL A 182 41.09 -3.17 -27.56
CA VAL A 182 40.02 -3.37 -28.55
C VAL A 182 38.67 -3.27 -27.85
N SER A 183 37.83 -2.42 -28.44
CA SER A 183 36.52 -1.95 -28.01
C SER A 183 35.45 -3.05 -27.97
N ILE A 184 34.49 -2.94 -27.05
CA ILE A 184 33.23 -3.70 -27.09
C ILE A 184 32.07 -2.69 -27.10
N ALA A 185 31.09 -2.99 -27.95
CA ALA A 185 30.12 -2.10 -28.59
C ALA A 185 29.15 -1.36 -27.65
N ALA A 186 28.74 -0.16 -28.08
CA ALA A 186 27.62 0.59 -27.52
C ALA A 186 26.28 -0.06 -27.89
N ILE A 187 25.45 -0.34 -26.89
CA ILE A 187 24.05 -0.75 -27.05
C ILE A 187 23.18 0.52 -27.02
N PRO A 188 22.30 0.74 -28.00
CA PRO A 188 21.61 2.02 -28.16
C PRO A 188 20.54 2.23 -27.09
N ARG A 189 20.49 3.44 -26.54
CA ARG A 189 19.31 3.99 -25.85
C ARG A 189 18.35 4.55 -26.91
N SER A 190 17.11 4.06 -26.93
CA SER A 190 15.94 4.78 -27.43
C SER A 190 14.69 4.22 -26.78
N GLY A 191 13.92 5.09 -26.12
CA GLY A 191 12.67 4.74 -25.42
C GLY A 191 12.51 5.37 -24.04
N ALA A 192 12.81 6.67 -23.91
CA ALA A 192 12.44 7.45 -22.73
C ALA A 192 10.92 7.69 -22.73
N GLY A 193 10.20 6.93 -21.90
CA GLY A 193 8.87 7.28 -21.41
C GLY A 193 9.02 7.93 -20.04
N ASN A 194 8.77 9.23 -19.98
CA ASN A 194 8.90 10.10 -18.82
C ASN A 194 7.86 9.71 -17.75
N MET A 195 8.26 9.04 -16.66
CA MET A 195 7.46 8.92 -15.44
C MET A 195 8.17 9.70 -14.33
N HIS A 196 7.95 11.00 -14.38
CA HIS A 196 8.26 11.95 -13.32
C HIS A 196 7.46 11.57 -12.07
N PHE A 197 8.12 11.01 -11.06
CA PHE A 197 7.55 10.79 -9.73
C PHE A 197 8.02 11.93 -8.84
N ASP A 198 7.18 12.96 -8.70
CA ASP A 198 7.40 14.01 -7.71
C ASP A 198 7.24 13.40 -6.32
N MET A 199 8.37 13.21 -5.63
CA MET A 199 8.41 12.90 -4.22
C MET A 199 8.08 14.18 -3.45
N VAL A 200 6.83 14.33 -3.03
CA VAL A 200 6.45 15.36 -2.06
C VAL A 200 7.22 15.10 -0.77
N ARG A 201 8.14 16.01 -0.47
CA ARG A 201 8.95 16.01 0.75
C ARG A 201 8.04 16.25 1.95
N VAL A 202 7.63 15.18 2.63
CA VAL A 202 6.96 15.30 3.93
C VAL A 202 8.02 15.68 4.95
N THR A 203 8.10 16.98 5.24
CA THR A 203 8.84 17.51 6.37
C THR A 203 8.15 17.05 7.65
N LEU A 204 8.77 16.11 8.37
CA LEU A 204 8.40 15.78 9.74
C LEU A 204 8.63 17.01 10.63
N PRO A 205 7.64 17.49 11.41
CA PRO A 205 7.91 18.44 12.47
C PRO A 205 8.55 17.68 13.64
N SER A 206 9.83 17.94 13.85
CA SER A 206 10.52 17.70 15.11
C SER A 206 10.03 18.71 16.15
N HIS A 207 9.25 18.26 17.14
CA HIS A 207 9.38 18.71 18.53
C HIS A 207 8.47 17.87 19.45
N CYS A 208 9.09 17.06 20.30
CA CYS A 208 8.48 16.60 21.54
C CYS A 208 8.42 17.80 22.50
N ASN A 209 7.23 18.19 22.93
CA ASN A 209 7.04 18.86 24.21
C ASN A 209 6.05 18.05 25.02
N HIS A 210 6.52 17.55 26.15
CA HIS A 210 5.67 17.11 27.26
C HIS A 210 4.95 18.35 27.79
N ASP A 211 3.62 18.35 27.77
CA ASP A 211 2.86 19.05 28.79
C ASP A 211 1.64 18.21 29.17
N ASN A 212 1.71 17.69 30.39
CA ASN A 212 0.59 17.14 31.13
C ASN A 212 -0.46 18.24 31.32
N THR A 213 -1.68 18.08 30.83
CA THR A 213 -2.85 18.59 31.55
C THR A 213 -4.05 17.69 31.30
N LEU A 214 -4.42 17.01 32.38
CA LEU A 214 -5.65 16.30 32.61
C LEU A 214 -6.83 17.26 32.47
N LEU A 215 -7.81 16.97 31.61
CA LEU A 215 -9.17 17.50 31.77
C LEU A 215 -10.16 16.49 31.20
N ILE A 216 -10.57 15.60 32.09
CA ILE A 216 -11.83 14.86 32.00
C ILE A 216 -12.91 15.88 32.36
N GLN A 217 -13.87 16.12 31.46
CA GLN A 217 -15.17 16.65 31.86
C GLN A 217 -16.27 15.76 31.31
N SER A 218 -17.01 15.23 32.28
CA SER A 218 -18.41 14.81 32.20
C SER A 218 -19.32 16.01 31.90
#